data_AF-A0A1L9VL65-F1
#
_entry.id   AF-A0A1L9VL65-F1
#
_cell.length_a   1.000
_cell.length_b   1.000
_cell.length_c   1.000
_cell.angle_alpha   90.00
_cell.angle_beta   90.00
_cell.angle_gamma   90.00
#
_symmetry.space_group_name_H-M   'P 1'
#
loop_
_entity.id
_entity.type
_entity.pdbx_description
1 polymer ?
#
loop_
_entity_poly.entity_id
_entity_poly.type
_entity_poly.pdbx_seq_one_letter_code
_entity_poly.pdbx_strand_id
1 'polypeptide(L)'
;MNPKLCCRAWWLLLEMPEEWPRGVSDWTKTYQPRLKTFLRVLKRQGGAAMANGNLVEGQRISERMWESWEHGDFRVNYGARKSWAFDAVWPMMDAKLFDGGMAPDQHNLLHSEERMRLLGVGDREAMGLFIQKKIGR
;
A
#
# COMPACT_ATOMS: atom_id res chain seq x y z
N MET A 1 9.42 15.42 -14.28
CA MET A 1 8.21 15.07 -13.48
C MET A 1 8.61 15.04 -12.02
N ASN A 2 7.93 15.80 -11.15
CA ASN A 2 8.26 15.86 -9.73
C ASN A 2 7.50 14.73 -8.99
N PRO A 3 8.18 13.68 -8.50
CA PRO A 3 7.53 12.49 -7.92
C PRO A 3 6.84 12.77 -6.57
N LYS A 4 7.02 13.97 -6.00
CA LYS A 4 6.61 14.28 -4.63
C LYS A 4 5.10 14.51 -4.43
N LEU A 5 4.28 14.58 -5.49
CA LEU A 5 2.85 14.94 -5.35
C LEU A 5 1.84 13.81 -5.62
N CYS A 6 2.21 12.65 -6.18
CA CYS A 6 1.23 11.62 -6.56
C CYS A 6 0.59 10.84 -5.39
N CYS A 7 1.20 10.84 -4.20
CA CYS A 7 0.88 9.85 -3.15
C CYS A 7 0.07 10.42 -1.96
N ARG A 8 -0.75 11.47 -2.15
CA ARG A 8 -1.52 12.10 -1.05
C ARG A 8 -2.85 11.41 -0.71
N ALA A 9 -2.99 10.10 -0.97
CA ALA A 9 -4.18 9.37 -0.56
C ALA A 9 -4.22 9.03 0.95
N TRP A 10 -3.12 9.28 1.70
CA TRP A 10 -3.06 8.93 3.13
C TRP A 10 -3.86 9.84 4.07
N TRP A 11 -4.15 11.10 3.67
CA TRP A 11 -4.94 12.04 4.49
C TRP A 11 -6.42 11.66 4.51
N LEU A 12 -6.81 10.73 3.64
CA LEU A 12 -8.20 10.36 3.42
C LEU A 12 -8.63 9.15 4.24
N LEU A 13 -7.67 8.46 4.88
CA LEU A 13 -7.94 7.28 5.67
C LEU A 13 -8.68 7.67 6.94
N LEU A 14 -10.00 7.47 6.94
CA LEU A 14 -10.86 7.67 8.11
C LEU A 14 -10.43 6.77 9.26
N GLU A 15 -9.99 5.55 8.94
CA GLU A 15 -9.43 4.58 9.87
C GLU A 15 -8.18 3.97 9.24
N MET A 16 -7.16 3.73 10.06
CA MET A 16 -5.89 3.17 9.61
C MET A 16 -6.04 1.66 9.34
N PRO A 17 -5.47 1.11 8.25
CA PRO A 17 -5.57 -0.30 7.93
C PRO A 17 -5.05 -1.20 9.06
N GLU A 18 -4.02 -0.78 9.79
CA GLU A 18 -3.44 -1.51 10.92
C GLU A 18 -4.34 -1.58 12.16
N GLU A 19 -5.31 -0.66 12.30
CA GLU A 19 -6.25 -0.63 13.42
C GLU A 19 -7.58 -1.30 13.07
N TRP A 20 -7.76 -1.75 11.82
CA TRP A 20 -9.02 -2.29 11.35
C TRP A 20 -9.29 -3.68 11.95
N PRO A 21 -10.37 -3.88 12.74
CA PRO A 21 -10.57 -5.11 13.51
C PRO A 21 -10.69 -6.39 12.66
N ARG A 22 -11.14 -6.25 11.40
CA ARG A 22 -11.30 -7.37 10.46
C ARG A 22 -10.11 -7.56 9.53
N GLY A 23 -8.99 -6.89 9.82
CA GLY A 23 -7.76 -6.97 9.04
C GLY A 23 -7.80 -6.19 7.72
N VAL A 24 -6.64 -6.15 7.07
CA VAL A 24 -6.39 -5.18 6.00
C VAL A 24 -7.12 -5.51 4.69
N SER A 25 -7.48 -6.77 4.46
CA SER A 25 -8.32 -7.17 3.32
C SER A 25 -9.72 -6.56 3.43
N ASP A 26 -10.33 -6.68 4.61
CA ASP A 26 -11.67 -6.14 4.88
C ASP A 26 -11.65 -4.61 4.85
N TRP A 27 -10.58 -4.00 5.40
CA TRP A 27 -10.34 -2.58 5.26
C TRP A 27 -10.32 -2.15 3.80
N THR A 28 -9.56 -2.85 2.94
CA THR A 28 -9.44 -2.53 1.51
C THR A 28 -10.80 -2.61 0.81
N LYS A 29 -11.57 -3.68 1.07
CA LYS A 29 -12.92 -3.88 0.52
C LYS A 29 -13.91 -2.82 0.98
N THR A 30 -13.85 -2.44 2.26
CA THR A 30 -14.73 -1.42 2.86
C THR A 30 -14.39 -0.02 2.40
N TYR A 31 -13.10 0.27 2.22
CA TYR A 31 -12.60 1.60 1.92
C TYR A 31 -12.63 1.94 0.43
N GLN A 32 -12.43 0.97 -0.47
CA GLN A 32 -12.42 1.21 -1.92
C GLN A 32 -13.70 1.92 -2.43
N PRO A 33 -14.93 1.54 -2.03
CA PRO A 33 -16.14 2.26 -2.44
C PRO A 33 -16.19 3.71 -1.93
N ARG A 34 -15.71 3.95 -0.71
CA ARG A 34 -15.64 5.30 -0.11
C ARG A 34 -14.66 6.17 -0.88
N LEU A 35 -13.50 5.63 -1.22
CA LEU A 35 -12.51 6.28 -2.07
C LEU A 35 -13.10 6.62 -3.46
N LYS A 36 -13.80 5.68 -4.10
CA LYS A 36 -14.48 5.95 -5.39
C LYS A 36 -15.45 7.13 -5.29
N THR A 37 -16.25 7.19 -4.24
CA THR A 37 -17.19 8.31 -4.00
C THR A 37 -16.45 9.62 -3.81
N PHE A 38 -15.41 9.64 -2.99
CA PHE A 38 -14.58 10.84 -2.81
C PHE A 38 -13.95 11.31 -4.12
N LEU A 39 -13.35 10.41 -4.89
CA LEU A 39 -12.70 10.73 -6.16
C LEU A 39 -13.70 11.24 -7.21
N ARG A 40 -14.95 10.76 -7.18
CA ARG A 40 -16.03 11.31 -8.03
C ARG A 40 -16.31 12.77 -7.69
N VAL A 41 -16.42 13.11 -6.42
CA VAL A 41 -16.63 14.50 -5.97
C VAL A 41 -15.42 15.35 -6.31
N LEU A 42 -14.21 14.85 -6.05
CA LEU A 42 -12.96 15.54 -6.37
C LEU A 42 -12.82 15.80 -7.87
N LYS A 43 -13.22 14.84 -8.72
CA LYS A 43 -13.22 14.98 -10.17
C LYS A 43 -14.17 16.10 -10.63
N ARG A 44 -15.37 16.18 -10.03
CA ARG A 44 -16.36 17.23 -10.31
C ARG A 44 -15.85 18.61 -9.88
N GLN A 45 -15.30 18.71 -8.67
CA GLN A 45 -14.76 19.97 -8.15
C GLN A 45 -13.54 20.43 -8.95
N GLY A 46 -12.65 19.51 -9.34
CA GLY A 46 -11.54 19.80 -10.23
C GLY A 46 -12.01 20.37 -11.58
N GLY A 47 -13.05 19.79 -12.18
CA GLY A 47 -13.64 20.29 -13.42
C GLY A 47 -14.22 21.70 -13.28
N ALA A 48 -14.93 22.00 -12.18
CA ALA A 48 -15.44 23.35 -11.91
C ALA A 48 -14.30 24.37 -11.70
N ALA A 49 -13.26 23.98 -10.96
CA ALA A 49 -12.10 24.84 -10.73
C ALA A 49 -11.33 25.13 -12.04
N MET A 50 -11.23 24.15 -12.94
CA MET A 50 -10.66 24.33 -14.27
C MET A 50 -11.48 25.27 -15.16
N ALA A 51 -12.81 25.12 -15.15
CA ALA A 51 -13.71 26.01 -15.88
C ALA A 51 -13.59 27.47 -15.40
N ASN A 52 -13.30 27.65 -14.11
CA ASN A 52 -13.05 28.97 -13.51
C ASN A 52 -11.60 29.46 -13.67
N GLY A 53 -10.72 28.73 -14.37
CA GLY A 53 -9.31 29.09 -14.55
C GLY A 53 -8.42 28.93 -13.32
N ASN A 54 -8.95 28.35 -12.23
CA ASN A 54 -8.26 28.19 -10.95
C ASN A 54 -7.41 26.92 -10.85
N LEU A 55 -7.51 26.02 -11.83
CA LEU A 55 -6.80 24.75 -11.87
C LEU A 55 -6.41 24.41 -13.30
N VAL A 56 -5.21 23.87 -13.51
CA VAL A 56 -4.80 23.29 -14.80
C VAL A 56 -4.86 21.77 -14.76
N GLU A 57 -5.02 21.10 -15.91
CA GLU A 57 -5.17 19.62 -15.96
C GLU A 57 -4.02 18.89 -15.24
N GLY A 58 -2.78 19.38 -15.36
CA GLY A 58 -1.62 18.78 -14.69
C GLY A 58 -1.67 18.79 -13.16
N GLN A 59 -2.53 19.62 -12.57
CA GLN A 59 -2.78 19.71 -11.12
C GLN A 59 -3.97 18.84 -10.68
N ARG A 60 -4.72 18.23 -11.60
CA ARG A 60 -5.81 17.33 -11.28
C ARG A 60 -5.25 16.03 -10.70
N ILE A 61 -5.65 15.74 -9.46
CA ILE A 61 -5.12 14.58 -8.72
C ILE A 61 -6.08 13.39 -8.70
N SER A 62 -7.36 13.55 -9.06
CA SER A 62 -8.37 12.51 -8.90
C SER A 62 -8.05 11.24 -9.69
N GLU A 63 -7.55 11.38 -10.92
CA GLU A 63 -7.21 10.25 -11.80
C GLU A 63 -5.93 9.56 -11.31
N ARG A 64 -4.88 10.32 -11.01
CA ARG A 64 -3.63 9.81 -10.43
C ARG A 64 -3.84 9.08 -9.09
N MET A 65 -4.75 9.58 -8.24
CA MET A 65 -5.10 8.91 -6.98
C MET A 65 -5.81 7.58 -7.22
N TRP A 66 -6.68 7.50 -8.23
CA TRP A 66 -7.35 6.26 -8.62
C TRP A 66 -6.35 5.25 -9.18
N GLU A 67 -5.50 5.68 -10.11
CA GLU A 67 -4.43 4.86 -10.68
C GLU A 67 -3.50 4.33 -9.59
N SER A 68 -3.09 5.18 -8.64
CA SER A 68 -2.24 4.78 -7.51
C SER A 68 -2.90 3.72 -6.61
N TRP A 69 -4.23 3.77 -6.46
CA TRP A 69 -4.99 2.75 -5.73
C TRP A 69 -5.04 1.42 -6.47
N GLU A 70 -5.38 1.44 -7.76
CA GLU A 70 -5.52 0.24 -8.59
C GLU A 70 -4.17 -0.46 -8.80
N HIS A 71 -3.12 0.28 -9.12
CA HIS A 71 -1.77 -0.28 -9.29
C HIS A 71 -1.10 -0.60 -7.96
N GLY A 72 -1.68 -0.25 -6.81
CA GLY A 72 -1.11 -0.49 -5.48
C GLY A 72 0.09 0.36 -5.09
N ASP A 73 0.43 1.41 -5.85
CA ASP A 73 1.44 2.41 -5.45
C ASP A 73 1.10 3.04 -4.10
N PHE A 74 -0.19 3.25 -3.86
CA PHE A 74 -0.68 3.77 -2.59
C PHE A 74 -0.20 2.90 -1.41
N ARG A 75 -0.30 1.57 -1.53
CA ARG A 75 0.03 0.60 -0.48
C ARG A 75 1.52 0.64 -0.14
N VAL A 76 2.37 0.67 -1.16
CA VAL A 76 3.83 0.77 -1.02
C VAL A 76 4.23 2.10 -0.37
N ASN A 77 3.66 3.21 -0.85
CA ASN A 77 3.91 4.54 -0.25
C ASN A 77 3.43 4.62 1.20
N TYR A 78 2.33 3.92 1.54
CA TYR A 78 1.80 3.87 2.90
C TYR A 78 2.77 3.13 3.83
N GLY A 79 3.15 1.89 3.47
CA GLY A 79 4.08 1.09 4.28
C GLY A 79 5.45 1.74 4.46
N ALA A 80 5.99 2.37 3.41
CA ALA A 80 7.27 3.08 3.49
C ALA A 80 7.25 4.26 4.47
N ARG A 81 6.09 4.89 4.71
CA ARG A 81 5.93 6.00 5.65
C ARG A 81 5.61 5.54 7.08
N LYS A 82 5.11 4.31 7.24
CA LYS A 82 4.60 3.77 8.51
C LYS A 82 5.40 2.52 8.89
N SER A 83 6.71 2.72 9.11
CA SER A 83 7.63 1.62 9.46
C SER A 83 7.21 0.81 10.69
N TRP A 84 6.50 1.43 11.64
CA TRP A 84 6.00 0.76 12.84
C TRP A 84 4.79 -0.14 12.59
N ALA A 85 4.01 0.10 11.53
CA ALA A 85 2.84 -0.69 11.16
C ALA A 85 3.17 -1.67 10.01
N PHE A 86 4.45 -1.80 9.66
CA PHE A 86 4.89 -2.47 8.44
C PHE A 86 4.38 -3.91 8.37
N ASP A 87 4.49 -4.68 9.45
CA ASP A 87 4.02 -6.06 9.49
C ASP A 87 2.51 -6.16 9.29
N ALA A 88 1.75 -5.25 9.87
CA ALA A 88 0.30 -5.21 9.75
C ALA A 88 -0.15 -4.88 8.33
N VAL A 89 0.55 -3.98 7.63
CA VAL A 89 0.22 -3.59 6.25
C VAL A 89 0.99 -4.35 5.17
N TRP A 90 1.92 -5.22 5.54
CA TRP A 90 2.67 -6.07 4.62
C TRP A 90 1.77 -6.83 3.63
N PRO A 91 0.65 -7.44 4.05
CA PRO A 91 -0.24 -8.16 3.13
C PRO A 91 -0.81 -7.29 2.00
N MET A 92 -0.87 -5.96 2.18
CA MET A 92 -1.27 -5.03 1.12
C MET A 92 -0.21 -4.88 0.03
N MET A 93 1.06 -4.91 0.42
CA MET A 93 2.20 -4.63 -0.47
C MET A 93 2.69 -5.91 -1.16
N ASP A 94 2.59 -7.03 -0.45
CA ASP A 94 3.06 -8.35 -0.85
C ASP A 94 2.58 -8.75 -2.26
N ALA A 95 1.28 -8.59 -2.52
CA ALA A 95 0.66 -8.93 -3.81
C ALA A 95 1.25 -8.13 -5.00
N LYS A 96 1.71 -6.90 -4.76
CA LYS A 96 2.34 -6.06 -5.78
C LYS A 96 3.83 -6.37 -5.97
N LEU A 97 4.52 -6.71 -4.89
CA LEU A 97 5.98 -6.89 -4.91
C LEU A 97 6.39 -8.27 -5.41
N PHE A 98 5.53 -9.28 -5.22
CA PHE A 98 5.87 -10.69 -5.50
C PHE A 98 4.87 -11.39 -6.43
N ASP A 99 4.04 -10.65 -7.17
CA ASP A 99 3.05 -11.15 -8.16
C ASP A 99 2.12 -12.28 -7.66
N GLY A 100 1.92 -12.36 -6.34
CA GLY A 100 1.04 -13.33 -5.72
C GLY A 100 -0.38 -12.79 -5.63
N GLY A 101 -1.29 -13.30 -6.47
CA GLY A 101 -2.74 -13.15 -6.32
C GLY A 101 -3.31 -13.83 -5.07
N MET A 102 -2.61 -13.76 -3.94
CA MET A 102 -3.06 -14.34 -2.69
C MET A 102 -3.91 -13.34 -1.94
N ALA A 103 -5.07 -13.83 -1.53
CA ALA A 103 -5.91 -13.11 -0.60
C ALA A 103 -5.08 -12.79 0.67
N PRO A 104 -5.27 -11.61 1.29
CA PRO A 104 -4.39 -11.19 2.38
C PRO A 104 -4.59 -11.99 3.69
N ASP A 105 -5.41 -13.03 3.67
CA ASP A 105 -5.60 -14.05 4.71
C ASP A 105 -4.57 -15.18 4.65
N GLN A 106 -3.78 -15.31 3.57
CA GLN A 106 -2.72 -16.33 3.42
C GLN A 106 -1.38 -15.90 4.06
N HIS A 107 -1.46 -15.15 5.16
CA HIS A 107 -0.35 -14.53 5.90
C HIS A 107 0.74 -15.51 6.36
N ASN A 108 0.45 -16.82 6.36
CA ASN A 108 1.43 -17.87 6.66
C ASN A 108 2.61 -17.94 5.67
N LEU A 109 2.58 -17.19 4.56
CA LEU A 109 3.59 -17.24 3.50
C LEU A 109 4.70 -16.20 3.60
N LEU A 110 4.70 -15.35 4.63
CA LEU A 110 5.95 -14.70 5.08
C LEU A 110 7.04 -15.74 5.42
N HIS A 111 6.64 -17.01 5.61
CA HIS A 111 7.51 -18.16 5.84
C HIS A 111 7.61 -19.13 4.66
N SER A 112 7.16 -18.77 3.45
CA SER A 112 7.32 -19.67 2.30
C SER A 112 8.81 -19.85 1.99
N GLU A 113 9.31 -21.08 1.99
CA GLU A 113 10.68 -21.42 1.57
C GLU A 113 11.01 -20.86 0.18
N GLU A 114 9.99 -20.65 -0.65
CA GLU A 114 10.12 -20.07 -1.99
C GLU A 114 10.57 -18.60 -1.95
N ARG A 115 10.11 -17.82 -0.96
CA ARG A 115 10.57 -16.43 -0.76
C ARG A 115 11.98 -16.35 -0.20
N MET A 116 12.37 -17.33 0.63
CA MET A 116 13.74 -17.44 1.10
C MET A 116 14.73 -17.62 -0.05
N ARG A 117 14.30 -18.18 -1.19
CA ARG A 117 15.15 -18.32 -2.40
C ARG A 117 15.45 -16.99 -3.08
N LEU A 118 14.71 -15.92 -2.81
CA LEU A 118 14.99 -14.57 -3.31
C LEU A 118 16.21 -13.95 -2.63
N LEU A 119 16.59 -14.43 -1.45
CA LEU A 119 17.80 -13.99 -0.76
C LEU A 119 19.04 -14.65 -1.39
N GLY A 120 20.13 -13.89 -1.46
CA GLY A 120 21.44 -14.42 -1.81
C GLY A 120 21.84 -15.55 -0.86
N VAL A 121 22.70 -16.47 -1.34
CA VAL A 121 23.17 -17.59 -0.51
C VAL A 121 23.85 -17.08 0.77
N GLY A 122 24.69 -16.05 0.65
CA GLY A 122 25.35 -15.43 1.81
C GLY A 122 24.36 -14.77 2.79
N ASP A 123 23.30 -14.12 2.30
CA ASP A 123 22.27 -13.51 3.16
C ASP A 123 21.48 -14.58 3.93
N ARG A 124 21.17 -15.71 3.29
CA ARG A 124 20.49 -16.84 3.95
C ARG A 124 21.33 -17.45 5.06
N GLU A 125 22.61 -17.69 4.80
CA GLU A 125 23.54 -18.23 5.80
C GLU A 125 23.71 -17.28 6.98
N ALA A 126 23.91 -15.99 6.72
CA ALA A 126 24.01 -14.96 7.75
C ALA A 126 22.73 -14.86 8.60
N MET A 127 21.56 -14.92 7.96
CA MET A 127 20.28 -14.92 8.67
C MET A 127 20.08 -16.18 9.52
N GLY A 128 20.50 -17.35 9.03
CA GLY A 128 20.48 -18.60 9.79
C GLY A 128 21.32 -18.52 11.08
N LEU A 129 22.54 -17.99 10.98
CA LEU A 129 23.43 -17.76 12.14
C LEU A 129 22.79 -16.79 13.15
N PHE A 130 22.14 -15.73 12.67
CA PHE A 130 21.45 -14.76 13.52
C PHE A 130 20.27 -15.39 14.27
N ILE A 131 19.45 -16.20 13.57
CA ILE A 131 18.30 -16.89 14.17
C ILE A 131 18.77 -17.88 15.25
N GLN A 132 19.80 -18.68 14.97
CA GLN A 132 20.34 -19.62 15.96
C GLN A 132 20.82 -18.91 17.23
N LYS A 133 21.49 -17.76 17.08
CA LYS A 133 21.92 -16.94 18.21
C LYS A 133 20.75 -16.36 19.01
N LYS A 134 19.62 -16.09 18.35
CA LYS A 134 18.41 -15.53 18.98
C LYS A 134 17.56 -16.59 19.70
N ILE A 135 17.47 -17.80 19.15
CA ILE A 135 16.67 -18.91 19.69
C ILE A 135 17.47 -19.71 20.73
N GLY A 136 18.80 -19.80 20.59
CA GLY A 136 19.69 -20.49 21.53
C GLY A 136 19.98 -19.72 22.82
N ARG A 137 19.07 -18.84 23.25
CA ARG A 137 19.18 -18.05 24.48
C ARG A 137 18.01 -18.29 25.40
#